data_AF-A0A7Y3LVH9-F1
#
_entry.id   AF-A0A7Y3LVH9-F1
#
_cell.length_a   1.000
_cell.length_b   1.000
_cell.length_c   1.000
_cell.angle_alpha   90.00
_cell.angle_beta   90.00
_cell.angle_gamma   90.00
#
_symmetry.space_group_name_H-M   'P 1'
#
loop_
_entity.id
_entity.type
_entity.pdbx_description
1 polymer ?
#
loop_
_entity_poly.entity_id
_entity_poly.type
_entity_poly.pdbx_seq_one_letter_code
_entity_poly.pdbx_strand_id
1 'polypeptide(L)'
;MEIMTVRGHALPTRLTVLLREGRWRHPGDAELARLIPWFEDPLDFLGSTQAMERESRSMDLFADDPLSLDLFHEVRGSTRPAPVELPWLDVEQALLIAVNRRPGDDVALALDYRTDPADPRVVGSDFWTNPRQCAWREVAPAFSSFADSLGL
;
A
#
# COMPACT_ATOMS: atom_id res chain seq x y z
N MET A 1 21.65 -12.29 5.65
CA MET A 1 20.26 -11.95 6.01
C MET A 1 19.40 -12.33 4.83
N GLU A 2 18.44 -13.24 5.00
CA GLU A 2 17.56 -13.66 3.89
C GLU A 2 16.65 -12.49 3.49
N ILE A 3 16.59 -12.19 2.18
CA ILE A 3 15.74 -11.15 1.62
C ILE A 3 14.32 -11.70 1.56
N MET A 4 13.38 -11.05 2.24
CA MET A 4 11.96 -11.39 2.15
C MET A 4 11.39 -10.76 0.88
N THR A 5 10.70 -11.54 0.06
CA THR A 5 10.08 -11.05 -1.17
C THR A 5 8.58 -11.26 -1.14
N VAL A 6 7.83 -10.31 -1.70
CA VAL A 6 6.37 -10.41 -1.92
C VAL A 6 6.07 -9.88 -3.32
N ARG A 7 5.29 -10.60 -4.12
CA ARG A 7 5.01 -10.25 -5.53
C ARG A 7 6.26 -9.93 -6.36
N GLY A 8 7.38 -10.61 -6.10
CA GLY A 8 8.65 -10.38 -6.79
C GLY A 8 9.44 -9.15 -6.31
N HIS A 9 8.90 -8.35 -5.40
CA HIS A 9 9.58 -7.20 -4.80
C HIS A 9 10.28 -7.57 -3.50
N ALA A 10 11.51 -7.10 -3.32
CA ALA A 10 12.21 -7.20 -2.04
C ALA A 10 11.55 -6.26 -1.04
N LEU A 11 11.19 -6.78 0.14
CA LEU A 11 10.70 -5.91 1.20
C LEU A 11 11.82 -4.96 1.67
N PRO A 12 11.48 -3.71 2.02
CA PRO A 12 12.42 -2.80 2.65
C PRO A 12 13.06 -3.46 3.87
N THR A 13 14.36 -3.23 4.06
CA THR A 13 15.11 -3.85 5.17
C THR A 13 14.45 -3.54 6.52
N ARG A 14 13.97 -2.30 6.70
CA ARG A 14 13.27 -1.88 7.92
C ARG A 14 11.97 -2.66 8.13
N LEU A 15 11.17 -2.88 7.09
CA LEU A 15 9.93 -3.66 7.18
C LEU A 15 10.23 -5.12 7.55
N THR A 16 11.27 -5.70 6.95
CA THR A 16 11.74 -7.06 7.27
C THR A 16 12.09 -7.20 8.76
N VAL A 17 12.82 -6.23 9.33
CA VAL A 17 13.15 -6.22 10.77
C VAL A 17 11.89 -6.09 11.61
N LEU A 18 11.00 -5.14 11.29
CA LEU A 18 9.74 -4.92 12.01
C LEU A 18 8.86 -6.18 12.01
N LEU A 19 8.76 -6.90 10.89
CA LEU A 19 8.01 -8.16 10.81
C LEU A 19 8.63 -9.25 11.68
N ARG A 20 9.95 -9.45 11.61
CA ARG A 20 10.65 -10.47 12.41
C ARG A 20 10.54 -10.25 13.91
N GLU A 21 10.53 -8.98 14.32
CA GLU A 21 10.40 -8.60 15.73
C GLU A 21 8.94 -8.48 16.19
N GLY A 22 7.97 -8.74 15.31
CA GLY A 22 6.54 -8.55 15.61
C GLY A 22 6.18 -7.10 15.94
N ARG A 23 6.98 -6.14 15.45
CA ARG A 23 6.79 -4.69 15.64
C ARG A 23 6.01 -4.04 14.49
N TRP A 24 5.88 -4.70 13.34
CA TRP A 24 4.93 -4.28 12.30
C TRP A 24 3.50 -4.62 12.72
N ARG A 25 2.87 -3.69 13.44
CA ARG A 25 1.54 -3.81 14.01
C ARG A 25 0.90 -2.42 14.07
N HIS A 26 -0.43 -2.39 14.11
CA HIS A 26 -1.18 -1.14 14.10
C HIS A 26 -0.70 -0.17 15.20
N PRO A 27 -0.30 1.07 14.88
CA PRO A 27 0.29 2.02 15.85
C PRO A 27 -0.75 2.66 16.78
N GLY A 28 -2.04 2.50 16.46
CA GLY A 28 -3.16 3.16 17.13
C GLY A 28 -3.83 4.16 16.19
N ASP A 29 -5.17 4.24 16.22
CA ASP A 29 -5.93 5.01 15.23
C ASP A 29 -5.59 6.51 15.30
N ALA A 30 -5.27 7.02 16.50
CA ALA A 30 -4.88 8.41 16.71
C ALA A 30 -3.54 8.79 16.05
N GLU A 31 -2.54 7.91 16.10
CA GLU A 31 -1.24 8.17 15.46
C GLU A 31 -1.37 8.12 13.93
N LEU A 32 -2.16 7.18 13.42
CA LEU A 32 -2.43 7.08 12.00
C LEU A 32 -3.20 8.33 11.50
N ALA A 33 -4.25 8.75 12.21
CA ALA A 33 -5.02 9.95 11.87
C ALA A 33 -4.18 11.24 11.95
N ARG A 34 -3.16 11.29 12.81
CA ARG A 34 -2.21 12.42 12.86
C ARG A 34 -1.33 12.47 11.61
N LEU A 35 -0.93 11.31 11.10
CA LEU A 35 -0.05 11.19 9.93
C LEU A 35 -0.83 11.33 8.61
N ILE A 36 -2.03 10.76 8.54
CA ILE A 36 -2.85 10.65 7.34
C ILE A 36 -4.28 11.15 7.63
N PRO A 37 -4.47 12.45 7.91
CA PRO A 37 -5.76 12.98 8.41
C PRO A 37 -6.92 12.87 7.42
N TRP A 38 -6.64 12.56 6.15
CA TRP A 38 -7.64 12.35 5.10
C TRP A 38 -8.10 10.89 4.98
N PHE A 39 -7.45 9.94 5.67
CA PHE A 39 -7.80 8.52 5.63
C PHE A 39 -8.69 8.20 6.84
N GLU A 40 -9.98 7.99 6.61
CA GLU A 40 -10.95 7.89 7.72
C GLU A 40 -11.18 6.46 8.23
N ASP A 41 -10.88 5.44 7.41
CA ASP A 41 -11.17 4.06 7.78
C ASP A 41 -10.09 3.39 8.64
N PRO A 42 -10.49 2.46 9.53
CA PRO A 42 -9.56 1.73 10.36
C PRO A 42 -8.73 0.76 9.52
N LEU A 43 -7.42 0.78 9.72
CA LEU A 43 -6.51 -0.15 9.06
C LEU A 43 -6.10 -1.29 9.99
N ASP A 44 -5.73 -2.41 9.38
CA ASP A 44 -4.97 -3.49 9.98
C ASP A 44 -3.65 -3.67 9.21
N PHE A 45 -2.55 -3.64 9.94
CA PHE A 45 -1.21 -3.78 9.38
C PHE A 45 -0.92 -5.26 9.09
N LEU A 46 -0.51 -5.58 7.88
CA LEU A 46 -0.30 -6.96 7.43
C LEU A 46 0.98 -7.53 8.05
N GLY A 47 0.85 -8.25 9.17
CA GLY A 47 1.97 -8.74 9.99
C GLY A 47 2.81 -9.88 9.40
N SER A 48 2.61 -10.28 8.14
CA SER A 48 3.41 -11.32 7.49
C SER A 48 3.45 -11.17 5.97
N THR A 49 4.49 -11.70 5.34
CA THR A 49 4.58 -11.76 3.87
C THR A 49 3.45 -12.56 3.25
N GLN A 50 2.98 -13.62 3.92
CA GLN A 50 1.83 -14.40 3.45
C GLN A 50 0.54 -13.57 3.45
N ALA A 51 0.34 -12.71 4.46
CA ALA A 51 -0.80 -11.80 4.49
C ALA A 51 -0.69 -10.74 3.39
N MET A 52 0.48 -10.10 3.24
CA MET A 52 0.74 -9.13 2.18
C MET A 52 0.52 -9.72 0.78
N GLU A 53 1.03 -10.94 0.54
CA GLU A 53 0.83 -11.66 -0.72
C GLU A 53 -0.64 -11.95 -0.99
N ARG A 54 -1.38 -12.44 0.02
CA ARG A 54 -2.79 -12.76 -0.11
C ARG A 54 -3.63 -11.52 -0.42
N GLU A 55 -3.49 -10.46 0.37
CA GLU A 55 -4.29 -9.24 0.19
C GLU A 55 -3.92 -8.56 -1.13
N SER A 56 -2.64 -8.50 -1.50
CA SER A 56 -2.22 -7.84 -2.74
C SER A 56 -2.66 -8.56 -4.02
N ARG A 57 -3.22 -9.78 -3.95
CA ARG A 57 -3.84 -10.44 -5.11
C ARG A 57 -5.15 -9.80 -5.54
N SER A 58 -5.84 -9.07 -4.65
CA SER A 58 -7.05 -8.34 -5.04
C SER A 58 -6.74 -7.29 -6.11
N MET A 59 -5.56 -6.67 -6.05
CA MET A 59 -5.14 -5.67 -7.04
C MET A 59 -5.07 -6.24 -8.47
N ASP A 60 -4.72 -7.52 -8.63
CA ASP A 60 -4.74 -8.16 -9.94
C ASP A 60 -6.17 -8.26 -10.50
N LEU A 61 -7.14 -8.57 -9.63
CA LEU A 61 -8.56 -8.63 -10.02
C LEU A 61 -9.07 -7.24 -10.42
N PHE A 62 -8.68 -6.20 -9.68
CA PHE A 62 -9.11 -4.83 -9.95
C PHE A 62 -8.50 -4.27 -11.24
N ALA A 63 -7.21 -4.53 -11.48
CA ALA A 63 -6.54 -4.05 -12.69
C ALA A 63 -7.03 -4.73 -13.99
N ASP A 64 -7.54 -5.96 -13.89
CA ASP A 64 -7.99 -6.74 -15.05
C ASP A 64 -9.50 -6.59 -15.36
N ASP A 65 -10.28 -5.99 -14.45
CA ASP A 65 -11.72 -5.71 -14.65
C ASP A 65 -11.98 -4.24 -15.03
N PRO A 66 -12.63 -3.93 -16.17
CA PRO A 66 -12.86 -2.57 -16.64
C PRO A 66 -13.62 -1.65 -15.67
N LEU A 67 -14.58 -2.18 -14.91
CA LEU A 67 -15.33 -1.36 -13.95
C LEU A 67 -14.48 -1.09 -12.70
N SER A 68 -13.74 -2.09 -12.25
CA SER A 68 -12.88 -1.99 -11.07
C SER A 68 -11.69 -1.09 -11.32
N LEU A 69 -11.02 -1.16 -12.47
CA LEU A 69 -9.84 -0.34 -12.76
C LEU A 69 -10.17 1.17 -12.74
N ASP A 70 -11.35 1.56 -13.23
CA ASP A 70 -11.79 2.96 -13.22
C ASP A 70 -12.19 3.42 -11.82
N LEU A 71 -12.73 2.52 -10.98
CA LEU A 71 -13.11 2.82 -9.60
C LEU A 71 -11.90 2.91 -8.68
N PHE A 72 -10.95 1.96 -8.78
CA PHE A 72 -9.80 1.82 -7.88
C PHE A 72 -8.55 2.53 -8.37
N HIS A 73 -8.52 3.01 -9.62
CA HIS A 73 -7.34 3.62 -10.26
C HIS A 73 -6.13 2.69 -10.24
N GLU A 74 -6.37 1.41 -10.51
CA GLU A 74 -5.36 0.36 -10.51
C GLU A 74 -5.17 -0.19 -11.92
N VAL A 75 -3.92 -0.25 -12.38
CA VAL A 75 -3.59 -0.70 -13.74
C VAL A 75 -2.29 -1.49 -13.75
N ARG A 76 -2.07 -2.30 -14.79
CA ARG A 76 -0.78 -2.91 -15.07
C ARG A 76 0.09 -1.96 -15.89
N GLY A 77 1.21 -1.52 -15.33
CA GLY A 77 2.16 -0.65 -16.03
C GLY A 77 2.66 -1.25 -17.33
N SER A 78 2.87 -2.58 -17.38
CA SER A 78 3.28 -3.33 -18.57
C SER A 78 2.33 -3.20 -19.77
N THR A 79 1.08 -2.82 -19.55
CA THR A 79 0.05 -2.67 -20.60
C THR A 79 -0.14 -1.23 -21.07
N ARG A 80 0.57 -0.27 -20.46
CA ARG A 80 0.42 1.15 -20.74
C ARG A 80 1.57 1.66 -21.62
N PRO A 81 1.30 2.57 -22.58
CA PRO A 81 2.33 3.14 -23.45
C PRO A 81 3.20 4.21 -22.76
N ALA A 82 2.78 4.68 -21.59
CA ALA A 82 3.48 5.70 -20.79
C ALA A 82 3.59 5.21 -19.34
N PRO A 83 4.58 5.71 -18.57
CA PRO A 83 4.67 5.43 -17.15
C PRO A 83 3.37 5.75 -16.43
N VAL A 84 2.96 4.86 -15.52
CA VAL A 84 1.80 5.09 -14.66
C VAL A 84 2.22 6.04 -13.55
N GLU A 85 1.49 7.13 -13.38
CA GLU A 85 1.72 8.14 -12.34
C GLU A 85 0.51 8.24 -11.41
N LEU A 86 0.71 8.78 -10.20
CA LEU A 86 -0.41 9.10 -9.32
C LEU A 86 -1.37 10.07 -10.04
N PRO A 87 -2.71 9.91 -9.89
CA PRO A 87 -3.39 9.09 -8.87
C PRO A 87 -3.59 7.60 -9.23
N TRP A 88 -2.99 7.11 -10.33
CA TRP A 88 -3.04 5.70 -10.70
C TRP A 88 -1.93 4.89 -10.02
N LEU A 89 -2.29 3.69 -9.55
CA LEU A 89 -1.37 2.70 -9.01
C LEU A 89 -1.00 1.67 -10.07
N ASP A 90 0.30 1.42 -10.20
CA ASP A 90 0.81 0.30 -10.99
C ASP A 90 0.87 -0.96 -10.10
N VAL A 91 -0.05 -1.90 -10.29
CA VAL A 91 -0.21 -3.09 -9.43
C VAL A 91 0.95 -4.09 -9.57
N GLU A 92 1.77 -3.94 -10.61
CA GLU A 92 2.99 -4.72 -10.83
C GLU A 92 4.17 -4.16 -10.03
N GLN A 93 4.08 -2.90 -9.59
CA GLN A 93 5.09 -2.18 -8.81
C GLN A 93 4.57 -1.73 -7.44
N ALA A 94 3.52 -2.39 -6.94
CA ALA A 94 2.90 -2.08 -5.66
C ALA A 94 2.73 -3.32 -4.76
N LEU A 95 2.69 -3.07 -3.46
CA LEU A 95 2.50 -4.08 -2.43
C LEU A 95 1.65 -3.53 -1.28
N LEU A 96 0.54 -4.16 -0.95
CA LEU A 96 -0.27 -3.77 0.20
C LEU A 96 0.45 -4.10 1.51
N ILE A 97 0.48 -3.16 2.45
CA ILE A 97 1.10 -3.30 3.77
C ILE A 97 0.13 -3.05 4.94
N ALA A 98 -1.02 -2.45 4.65
CA ALA A 98 -2.17 -2.36 5.54
C ALA A 98 -3.47 -2.34 4.72
N VAL A 99 -4.53 -2.94 5.22
CA VAL A 99 -5.86 -2.99 4.58
C VAL A 99 -6.93 -2.61 5.58
N ASN A 100 -8.16 -2.33 5.13
CA ASN A 100 -9.25 -2.05 6.06
C ASN A 100 -9.48 -3.21 7.04
N ARG A 101 -9.70 -2.86 8.31
CA ARG A 101 -10.08 -3.81 9.38
C ARG A 101 -11.49 -4.37 9.17
N ARG A 102 -12.35 -3.65 8.45
CA ARG A 102 -13.73 -4.02 8.13
C ARG A 102 -13.77 -4.78 6.81
N PRO A 103 -14.20 -6.05 6.81
CA PRO A 103 -14.32 -6.82 5.57
C PRO A 103 -15.32 -6.16 4.60
N GLY A 104 -14.92 -6.03 3.33
CA GLY A 104 -15.75 -5.48 2.26
C GLY A 104 -15.54 -3.99 1.96
N ASP A 105 -14.76 -3.27 2.78
CA ASP A 105 -14.28 -1.93 2.45
C ASP A 105 -12.88 -2.02 1.82
N ASP A 106 -12.80 -1.75 0.52
CA ASP A 106 -11.58 -1.95 -0.29
C ASP A 106 -10.65 -0.72 -0.24
N VAL A 107 -10.17 -0.38 0.96
CA VAL A 107 -9.15 0.67 1.18
C VAL A 107 -7.88 0.11 1.81
N ALA A 108 -6.73 0.68 1.44
CA ALA A 108 -5.42 0.15 1.81
C ALA A 108 -4.30 1.20 1.83
N LEU A 109 -3.19 0.83 2.46
CA LEU A 109 -1.88 1.43 2.25
C LEU A 109 -0.98 0.47 1.47
N ALA A 110 -0.21 1.01 0.54
CA ALA A 110 0.71 0.26 -0.30
C ALA A 110 2.12 0.86 -0.28
N LEU A 111 3.12 -0.01 -0.43
CA LEU A 111 4.44 0.39 -0.93
C LEU A 111 4.37 0.54 -2.43
N ASP A 112 4.97 1.60 -2.94
CA ASP A 112 5.03 1.88 -4.37
C ASP A 112 6.49 2.03 -4.83
N TYR A 113 6.95 0.98 -5.52
CA TYR A 113 8.34 0.76 -5.92
C TYR A 113 8.75 1.56 -7.16
N ARG A 114 7.85 2.34 -7.77
CA ARG A 114 8.17 3.22 -8.90
C ARG A 114 9.19 4.32 -8.55
N THR A 115 9.40 4.58 -7.27
CA THR A 115 10.31 5.62 -6.75
C THR A 115 11.68 5.07 -6.38
N ASP A 116 11.73 4.11 -5.46
CA ASP A 116 12.95 3.47 -4.98
C ASP A 116 12.68 1.98 -4.69
N PRO A 117 13.48 1.04 -5.25
CA PRO A 117 13.28 -0.38 -5.05
C PRO A 117 13.66 -0.89 -3.65
N ALA A 118 14.44 -0.13 -2.87
CA ALA A 118 14.92 -0.48 -1.54
C ALA A 118 14.17 0.25 -0.41
N ASP A 119 13.69 1.47 -0.68
CA ASP A 119 12.92 2.29 0.25
C ASP A 119 11.75 3.01 -0.45
N PRO A 120 10.77 2.26 -0.97
CA PRO A 120 9.68 2.78 -1.77
C PRO A 120 8.82 3.76 -0.99
N ARG A 121 8.18 4.71 -1.69
CA ARG A 121 7.17 5.57 -1.08
C ARG A 121 6.00 4.76 -0.53
N VAL A 122 5.28 5.36 0.41
CA VAL A 122 4.01 4.84 0.92
C VAL A 122 2.88 5.63 0.33
N VAL A 123 1.88 4.95 -0.23
CA VAL A 123 0.66 5.54 -0.77
C VAL A 123 -0.57 4.96 -0.07
N GLY A 124 -1.66 5.72 -0.05
CA GLY A 124 -2.96 5.25 0.44
C GLY A 124 -4.06 5.50 -0.58
N SER A 125 -5.05 4.61 -0.62
CA SER A 125 -6.25 4.74 -1.44
C SER A 125 -7.19 5.79 -0.83
N ASP A 126 -7.46 6.89 -1.53
CA ASP A 126 -8.35 7.94 -1.07
C ASP A 126 -9.70 7.90 -1.78
N PHE A 127 -10.73 7.46 -1.05
CA PHE A 127 -12.13 7.58 -1.45
C PHE A 127 -12.86 8.71 -0.73
N TRP A 128 -12.25 9.40 0.23
CA TRP A 128 -12.90 10.45 1.01
C TRP A 128 -12.91 11.79 0.28
N THR A 129 -11.86 12.08 -0.49
CA THR A 129 -11.85 13.27 -1.37
C THR A 129 -12.85 13.11 -2.53
N ASN A 130 -13.00 11.89 -3.06
CA ASN A 130 -13.99 11.58 -4.08
C ASN A 130 -14.58 10.15 -3.87
N PRO A 131 -15.79 10.04 -3.30
CA PRO A 131 -16.40 8.73 -3.03
C PRO A 131 -16.75 7.90 -4.26
N ARG A 132 -16.63 8.46 -5.46
CA ARG A 132 -16.94 7.74 -6.72
C ARG A 132 -15.73 7.09 -7.36
N GLN A 133 -14.52 7.43 -6.89
CA GLN A 133 -13.29 7.02 -7.54
C GLN A 133 -12.10 7.22 -6.59
N CYS A 134 -11.33 6.16 -6.39
CA CYS A 134 -10.09 6.19 -5.65
C CYS A 134 -9.11 7.17 -6.30
N ALA A 135 -8.39 7.92 -5.47
CA ALA A 135 -7.12 8.50 -5.85
C ALA A 135 -6.02 7.92 -4.98
N TRP A 136 -5.01 7.27 -5.57
CA TRP A 136 -3.83 6.90 -4.80
C TRP A 136 -3.02 8.16 -4.48
N ARG A 137 -2.78 8.40 -3.19
CA ARG A 137 -2.11 9.59 -2.69
C ARG A 137 -0.88 9.22 -1.90
N GLU A 138 0.18 9.99 -2.10
CA GLU A 138 1.39 9.85 -1.28
C GLU A 138 1.07 10.14 0.19
N VAL A 139 1.48 9.20 1.03
CA VAL A 139 1.44 9.29 2.50
C VAL A 139 2.81 9.69 3.01
N ALA A 140 3.86 9.09 2.46
CA ALA A 140 5.25 9.38 2.81
C ALA A 140 6.16 9.11 1.61
N PRO A 141 7.24 9.89 1.41
CA PRO A 141 8.12 9.75 0.25
C PRO A 141 8.98 8.47 0.29
N ALA A 142 9.09 7.83 1.45
CA ALA A 142 9.85 6.60 1.67
C ALA A 142 9.29 5.79 2.84
N PHE A 143 9.38 4.47 2.80
CA PHE A 143 8.91 3.59 3.87
C PHE A 143 9.63 3.87 5.19
N SER A 144 10.93 4.16 5.15
CA SER A 144 11.70 4.55 6.33
C SER A 144 11.08 5.75 7.05
N SER A 145 10.75 6.82 6.31
CA SER A 145 10.13 8.04 6.84
C SER A 145 8.71 7.81 7.39
N PHE A 146 7.96 6.90 6.76
CA PHE A 146 6.65 6.46 7.26
C PHE A 146 6.79 5.76 8.63
N ALA A 147 7.69 4.80 8.71
CA ALA A 147 7.94 4.06 9.95
C ALA A 147 8.46 4.97 11.07
N ASP A 148 9.37 5.91 10.77
CA ASP A 148 9.83 6.93 11.73
C ASP A 148 8.67 7.78 12.27
N SER A 149 7.77 8.21 11.38
CA SER A 149 6.62 9.04 11.75
C SER A 149 5.62 8.32 12.67
N LEU A 150 5.59 6.98 12.59
CA LEU A 150 4.80 6.10 13.45
C LEU A 150 5.56 5.62 14.71
N GLY A 151 6.84 5.98 14.85
CA GLY A 151 7.67 5.54 15.98
C GLY A 151 8.07 4.05 15.94
N LEU A 152 8.16 3.46 14.75
CA LEU A 152 8.46 2.03 14.51
C LEU A 152 9.91 1.77 14.12
#